data_AF-A0AA34R3L6-F1
#
_entry.id   AF-A0AA34R3L6-F1
#
_cell.length_a   1.000
_cell.length_b   1.000
_cell.length_c   1.000
_cell.angle_alpha   90.00
_cell.angle_beta   90.00
_cell.angle_gamma   90.00
#
_symmetry.space_group_name_H-M   'P 1'
#
loop_
_entity.id
_entity.type
_entity.pdbx_description
1 polymer ?
#
loop_
_entity_poly.entity_id
_entity_poly.type
_entity_poly.pdbx_seq_one_letter_code
_entity_poly.pdbx_strand_id
1 'polypeptide(L)'
;MPHTIKTFIIAMIFTLCFSCKNSKITDKNFSYIIIFSDVTEYFFKIENTPFIQEETLFINEKDIEIIKDKLNNVKKILLTHKSSNDIFNDIINVNTIKKKTFYLSEVKFSLKKAIDFIFNDPSIDLTTSLIMKDNTLNQEDSEHLEKSAKEQNINITIIDDKNIQYLKNLITPKITSVLLFSMKNNRVFLKKLAESAFFKKIEFILIGNTKKDFKEVNAKYIISINELDLIEITQNINKNFQYEFNIYNKTT
;
A
#
# COMPACT_ATOMS: atom_id res chain seq x y z
N MET A 1 -50.41 38.46 13.64
CA MET A 1 -49.27 38.78 12.73
C MET A 1 -47.87 38.31 13.18
N PRO A 2 -47.52 38.10 14.46
CA PRO A 2 -46.14 37.72 14.82
C PRO A 2 -45.83 36.22 14.70
N HIS A 3 -46.86 35.36 14.63
CA HIS A 3 -46.68 33.91 14.55
C HIS A 3 -46.25 33.43 13.15
N THR A 4 -46.77 34.04 12.09
CA THR A 4 -46.43 33.68 10.70
C THR A 4 -45.00 34.03 10.32
N ILE A 5 -44.44 35.10 10.88
CA ILE A 5 -43.04 35.52 10.62
C ILE A 5 -42.06 34.52 11.28
N LYS A 6 -42.36 34.04 12.50
CA LYS A 6 -41.53 33.02 13.17
C LYS A 6 -41.53 31.70 12.40
N THR A 7 -42.66 31.27 11.83
CA THR A 7 -42.73 30.02 11.06
C THR A 7 -41.96 30.12 9.73
N PHE A 8 -41.97 31.30 9.09
CA PHE A 8 -41.25 31.53 7.83
C PHE A 8 -39.72 31.54 8.02
N ILE A 9 -39.23 32.12 9.12
CA ILE A 9 -37.80 32.16 9.46
C ILE A 9 -37.29 30.75 9.81
N ILE A 10 -38.07 29.96 10.57
CA ILE A 10 -37.69 28.58 10.92
C ILE A 10 -37.67 27.69 9.67
N ALA A 11 -38.61 27.84 8.74
CA ALA A 11 -38.62 27.12 7.47
C ALA A 11 -37.41 27.50 6.58
N MET A 12 -37.03 28.79 6.55
CA MET A 12 -35.89 29.28 5.78
C MET A 12 -34.55 28.79 6.33
N ILE A 13 -34.41 28.73 7.67
CA ILE A 13 -33.24 28.14 8.35
C ILE A 13 -33.16 26.63 8.10
N PHE A 14 -34.29 25.91 8.11
CA PHE A 14 -34.32 24.48 7.79
C PHE A 14 -33.93 24.20 6.32
N THR A 15 -34.34 25.02 5.36
CA THR A 15 -33.88 24.88 3.96
C THR A 15 -32.40 25.20 3.78
N LEU A 16 -31.82 26.09 4.60
CA LEU A 16 -30.38 26.38 4.61
C LEU A 16 -29.56 25.25 5.28
N CYS A 17 -30.11 24.58 6.31
CA CYS A 17 -29.49 23.41 6.92
C CYS A 17 -29.57 22.15 6.04
N PHE A 18 -30.59 22.03 5.18
CA PHE A 18 -30.68 20.96 4.17
C PHE A 18 -29.96 21.28 2.84
N SER A 19 -29.38 22.47 2.69
CA SER A 19 -28.49 22.80 1.56
C SER A 19 -27.02 22.46 1.82
N CYS A 20 -26.72 21.56 2.75
CA CYS A 20 -25.49 20.77 2.67
C CYS A 20 -25.59 19.90 1.41
N LYS A 21 -25.32 20.51 0.25
CA LYS A 21 -25.01 19.79 -0.98
C LYS A 21 -23.87 18.85 -0.60
N ASN A 22 -24.13 17.54 -0.60
CA ASN A 22 -23.09 16.56 -0.81
C ASN A 22 -22.37 17.00 -2.09
N SER A 23 -21.23 17.68 -1.96
CA SER A 23 -20.44 18.10 -3.12
C SER A 23 -20.09 16.82 -3.85
N LYS A 24 -20.70 16.59 -5.01
CA LYS A 24 -20.44 15.37 -5.77
C LYS A 24 -18.97 15.40 -6.15
N ILE A 25 -18.31 14.24 -6.22
CA ILE A 25 -16.92 14.14 -6.68
C ILE A 25 -16.76 14.78 -8.09
N THR A 26 -17.84 14.80 -8.86
CA THR A 26 -18.00 15.47 -10.16
C THR A 26 -17.88 16.99 -10.10
N ASP A 27 -17.98 17.62 -8.94
CA ASP A 27 -17.93 19.08 -8.79
C ASP A 27 -16.58 19.56 -8.25
N LYS A 28 -15.72 18.64 -7.79
CA LYS A 28 -14.41 18.96 -7.21
C LYS A 28 -13.30 18.94 -8.27
N ASN A 29 -12.30 19.80 -8.12
CA ASN A 29 -11.11 19.82 -8.98
C ASN A 29 -10.05 18.86 -8.46
N PHE A 30 -9.35 18.20 -9.39
CA PHE A 30 -8.19 17.35 -9.12
C PHE A 30 -7.28 17.33 -10.35
N SER A 31 -5.98 17.26 -10.09
CA SER A 31 -4.91 17.27 -11.10
C SER A 31 -4.39 15.86 -11.39
N TYR A 32 -4.57 14.93 -10.46
CA TYR A 32 -4.03 13.57 -10.51
C TYR A 32 -5.14 12.55 -10.20
N ILE A 33 -4.99 11.33 -10.70
CA ILE A 33 -5.93 10.23 -10.43
C ILE A 33 -5.15 8.97 -10.11
N ILE A 34 -5.62 8.23 -9.12
CA ILE A 34 -5.18 6.88 -8.82
C ILE A 34 -6.39 5.96 -8.92
N ILE A 35 -6.28 4.97 -9.80
CA ILE A 35 -7.35 4.04 -10.13
C ILE A 35 -7.02 2.67 -9.54
N PHE A 36 -7.96 2.14 -8.76
CA PHE A 36 -7.87 0.84 -8.11
C PHE A 36 -8.86 -0.16 -8.68
N SER A 37 -8.60 -1.44 -8.44
CA SER A 37 -9.60 -2.49 -8.48
C SER A 37 -10.05 -2.79 -7.06
N ASP A 38 -11.15 -3.51 -6.88
CA ASP A 38 -11.55 -4.01 -5.54
C ASP A 38 -10.41 -4.80 -4.85
N VAL A 39 -9.57 -5.49 -5.64
CA VAL A 39 -8.42 -6.25 -5.14
C VAL A 39 -7.29 -5.33 -4.69
N THR A 40 -6.91 -4.34 -5.48
CA THR A 40 -5.79 -3.44 -5.14
C THR A 40 -6.16 -2.40 -4.11
N GLU A 41 -7.39 -1.89 -4.13
CA GLU A 41 -7.95 -1.04 -3.05
C GLU A 41 -7.80 -1.72 -1.69
N TYR A 42 -8.01 -3.03 -1.65
CA TYR A 42 -7.83 -3.84 -0.46
C TYR A 42 -6.37 -4.01 -0.01
N PHE A 43 -5.39 -3.97 -0.94
CA PHE A 43 -3.97 -4.05 -0.62
C PHE A 43 -3.41 -2.76 -0.04
N PHE A 44 -3.91 -1.60 -0.45
CA PHE A 44 -3.49 -0.32 0.07
C PHE A 44 -4.34 0.09 1.28
N LYS A 45 -3.79 0.87 2.21
CA LYS A 45 -4.54 1.38 3.37
C LYS A 45 -5.32 2.63 2.93
N ILE A 46 -6.34 2.43 2.11
CA ILE A 46 -7.09 3.51 1.48
C ILE A 46 -8.44 3.71 2.17
N GLU A 47 -8.84 4.95 2.42
CA GLU A 47 -10.19 5.31 2.88
C GLU A 47 -11.25 4.98 1.81
N ASN A 48 -12.54 4.93 2.18
CA ASN A 48 -13.60 4.57 1.23
C ASN A 48 -13.54 5.45 -0.04
N THR A 49 -13.27 4.83 -1.20
CA THR A 49 -13.28 5.51 -2.50
C THR A 49 -14.71 5.80 -2.97
N PRO A 50 -14.97 6.88 -3.75
CA PRO A 50 -14.01 7.88 -4.19
C PRO A 50 -13.78 9.04 -3.19
N PHE A 51 -12.54 9.52 -3.08
CA PHE A 51 -12.20 10.73 -2.34
C PHE A 51 -11.03 11.49 -2.99
N ILE A 52 -10.81 12.74 -2.57
CA ILE A 52 -9.72 13.58 -3.06
C ILE A 52 -8.84 13.98 -1.89
N GLN A 53 -7.54 13.82 -2.06
CA GLN A 53 -6.50 14.29 -1.15
C GLN A 53 -5.36 14.89 -1.97
N GLU A 54 -4.85 16.07 -1.60
CA GLU A 54 -3.72 16.73 -2.28
C GLU A 54 -3.87 16.76 -3.82
N GLU A 55 -5.03 17.26 -4.28
CA GLU A 55 -5.42 17.31 -5.70
C GLU A 55 -5.43 15.96 -6.44
N THR A 56 -5.41 14.85 -5.70
CA THR A 56 -5.35 13.50 -6.23
C THR A 56 -6.66 12.79 -5.93
N LEU A 57 -7.37 12.37 -6.98
CA LEU A 57 -8.57 11.57 -6.87
C LEU A 57 -8.19 10.09 -6.70
N PHE A 58 -8.66 9.48 -5.63
CA PHE A 58 -8.66 8.03 -5.44
C PHE A 58 -10.02 7.50 -5.86
N ILE A 59 -10.05 6.53 -6.78
CA ILE A 59 -11.31 5.97 -7.30
C ILE A 59 -11.15 4.50 -7.71
N ASN A 60 -12.20 3.72 -7.50
CA ASN A 60 -12.29 2.36 -8.02
C ASN A 60 -12.63 2.37 -9.52
N GLU A 61 -12.06 1.44 -10.29
CA GLU A 61 -12.25 1.36 -11.74
C GLU A 61 -13.72 1.25 -12.16
N LYS A 62 -14.56 0.62 -11.33
CA LYS A 62 -16.00 0.47 -11.59
C LYS A 62 -16.74 1.80 -11.59
N ASP A 63 -16.17 2.81 -10.94
CA ASP A 63 -16.76 4.14 -10.77
C ASP A 63 -16.15 5.17 -11.74
N ILE A 64 -15.27 4.73 -12.67
CA ILE A 64 -14.55 5.64 -13.58
C ILE A 64 -15.49 6.47 -14.47
N GLU A 65 -16.67 5.94 -14.81
CA GLU A 65 -17.65 6.62 -15.66
C GLU A 65 -18.11 7.95 -15.05
N ILE A 66 -18.15 8.03 -13.71
CA ILE A 66 -18.55 9.22 -12.96
C ILE A 66 -17.65 10.42 -13.30
N ILE A 67 -16.39 10.17 -13.65
CA ILE A 67 -15.40 11.21 -13.92
C ILE A 67 -14.86 11.21 -15.35
N LYS A 68 -15.47 10.45 -16.28
CA LYS A 68 -14.96 10.27 -17.64
C LYS A 68 -14.65 11.59 -18.36
N ASP A 69 -15.51 12.59 -18.17
CA ASP A 69 -15.39 13.90 -18.83
C ASP A 69 -14.22 14.73 -18.27
N LYS A 70 -13.74 14.40 -17.07
CA LYS A 70 -12.58 15.05 -16.43
C LYS A 70 -11.26 14.40 -16.78
N LEU A 71 -11.27 13.16 -17.27
CA LEU A 71 -10.06 12.39 -17.57
C LEU A 71 -9.16 13.11 -18.57
N ASN A 72 -9.70 13.92 -19.49
CA ASN A 72 -8.89 14.67 -20.44
C ASN A 72 -8.09 15.82 -19.81
N ASN A 73 -8.52 16.35 -18.66
CA ASN A 73 -7.93 17.54 -18.04
C ASN A 73 -6.92 17.24 -16.94
N VAL A 74 -6.79 15.98 -16.50
CA VAL A 74 -5.81 15.61 -15.48
C VAL A 74 -4.39 15.52 -16.05
N LYS A 75 -3.39 15.71 -15.19
CA LYS A 75 -1.96 15.68 -15.54
C LYS A 75 -1.43 14.26 -15.65
N LYS A 76 -1.74 13.38 -14.69
CA LYS A 76 -1.30 11.98 -14.65
C LYS A 76 -2.37 11.08 -14.04
N ILE A 77 -2.36 9.83 -14.48
CA ILE A 77 -3.24 8.76 -14.00
C ILE A 77 -2.34 7.58 -13.64
N LEU A 78 -2.43 7.10 -12.41
CA LEU A 78 -1.78 5.87 -11.96
C LEU A 78 -2.81 4.74 -11.90
N LEU A 79 -2.62 3.68 -12.68
CA LEU A 79 -3.40 2.45 -12.55
C LEU A 79 -2.64 1.44 -11.71
N THR A 80 -3.29 0.95 -10.65
CA THR A 80 -2.66 -0.03 -9.75
C THR A 80 -2.76 -1.47 -10.23
N HIS A 81 -3.52 -1.72 -11.30
CA HIS A 81 -3.73 -3.04 -11.89
C HIS A 81 -3.92 -2.94 -13.41
N LYS A 82 -3.88 -4.10 -14.08
CA LYS A 82 -4.30 -4.23 -15.48
C LYS A 82 -5.79 -4.60 -15.51
N SER A 83 -6.62 -3.74 -16.08
CA SER A 83 -8.06 -3.99 -16.16
C SER A 83 -8.42 -4.96 -17.29
N SER A 84 -9.43 -5.79 -17.05
CA SER A 84 -10.11 -6.61 -18.06
C SER A 84 -11.47 -6.04 -18.46
N ASN A 85 -11.85 -4.87 -17.93
CA ASN A 85 -13.14 -4.25 -18.22
C ASN A 85 -13.05 -3.49 -19.55
N ASP A 86 -13.86 -3.90 -20.53
CA ASP A 86 -13.84 -3.32 -21.88
C ASP A 86 -14.22 -1.83 -21.88
N ILE A 87 -15.22 -1.43 -21.09
CA ILE A 87 -15.65 -0.03 -20.98
C ILE A 87 -14.51 0.83 -20.41
N PHE A 88 -13.87 0.34 -19.35
CA PHE A 88 -12.70 1.01 -18.78
C PHE A 88 -11.56 1.11 -19.80
N ASN A 89 -11.30 0.02 -20.53
CA ASN A 89 -10.26 -0.04 -21.54
C ASN A 89 -10.53 0.93 -22.70
N ASP A 90 -11.78 1.04 -23.15
CA ASP A 90 -12.18 2.00 -24.18
C ASP A 90 -11.94 3.44 -23.74
N ILE A 91 -12.25 3.76 -22.48
CA ILE A 91 -11.99 5.08 -21.89
C ILE A 91 -10.49 5.36 -21.80
N ILE A 92 -9.69 4.41 -21.29
CA ILE A 92 -8.26 4.62 -21.05
C ILE A 92 -7.43 4.59 -22.35
N ASN A 93 -7.87 3.86 -23.38
CA ASN A 93 -7.15 3.73 -24.65
C ASN A 93 -7.24 4.95 -25.56
N VAL A 94 -8.02 5.97 -25.21
CA VAL A 94 -7.99 7.26 -25.90
C VAL A 94 -6.57 7.83 -25.83
N ASN A 95 -5.98 8.17 -26.98
CA ASN A 95 -4.56 8.56 -27.09
C ASN A 95 -4.09 9.64 -26.10
N THR A 96 -4.95 10.63 -25.81
CA THR A 96 -4.66 11.69 -24.83
C THR A 96 -4.57 11.17 -23.40
N ILE A 97 -5.45 10.23 -23.03
CA ILE A 97 -5.50 9.61 -21.72
C ILE A 97 -4.35 8.61 -21.58
N LYS A 98 -4.15 7.75 -22.59
CA LYS A 98 -3.06 6.77 -22.63
C LYS A 98 -1.67 7.38 -22.40
N LYS A 99 -1.40 8.58 -22.94
CA LYS A 99 -0.10 9.27 -22.79
C LYS A 99 0.22 9.74 -21.37
N LYS A 100 -0.80 9.91 -20.53
CA LYS A 100 -0.65 10.33 -19.12
C LYS A 100 -0.98 9.22 -18.13
N THR A 101 -1.30 8.05 -18.65
CA THR A 101 -1.53 6.83 -17.88
C THR A 101 -0.22 6.12 -17.63
N PHE A 102 0.03 5.81 -16.37
CA PHE A 102 1.15 5.01 -15.90
C PHE A 102 0.62 3.81 -15.13
N TYR A 103 1.28 2.67 -15.28
CA TYR A 103 0.93 1.47 -14.55
C TYR A 103 1.85 1.30 -13.35
N LEU A 104 1.30 0.95 -12.20
CA LEU A 104 2.09 0.67 -11.00
C LEU A 104 3.09 -0.48 -11.25
N SER A 105 2.75 -1.41 -12.12
CA SER A 105 3.65 -2.50 -12.55
C SER A 105 4.90 -2.03 -13.31
N GLU A 106 4.89 -0.81 -13.84
CA GLU A 106 6.03 -0.20 -14.54
C GLU A 106 6.94 0.58 -13.59
N VAL A 107 6.51 0.82 -12.35
CA VAL A 107 7.35 1.43 -11.32
C VAL A 107 8.40 0.42 -10.87
N LYS A 108 9.67 0.81 -10.96
CA LYS A 108 10.74 0.02 -10.35
C LYS A 108 10.72 0.26 -8.85
N PHE A 109 10.39 -0.76 -8.08
CA PHE A 109 10.44 -0.70 -6.63
C PHE A 109 11.78 -1.17 -6.09
N SER A 110 12.31 -0.47 -5.08
CA SER A 110 13.52 -0.89 -4.36
C SER A 110 13.31 -0.86 -2.85
N LEU A 111 13.88 -1.87 -2.19
CA LEU A 111 13.91 -2.05 -0.74
C LEU A 111 15.21 -1.55 -0.12
N LYS A 112 16.14 -1.02 -0.91
CA LYS A 112 17.49 -0.62 -0.44
C LYS A 112 17.45 0.26 0.81
N LYS A 113 16.67 1.34 0.76
CA LYS A 113 16.44 2.25 1.91
C LYS A 113 15.89 1.51 3.14
N ALA A 114 14.98 0.56 2.94
CA ALA A 114 14.39 -0.22 4.01
C ALA A 114 15.38 -1.20 4.64
N ILE A 115 16.19 -1.87 3.82
CA ILE A 115 17.28 -2.74 4.25
C ILE A 115 18.30 -1.90 5.04
N ASP A 116 18.75 -0.77 4.49
CA ASP A 116 19.72 0.11 5.15
C ASP A 116 19.22 0.59 6.52
N PHE A 117 17.96 0.99 6.63
CA PHE A 117 17.37 1.35 7.91
C PHE A 117 17.39 0.18 8.90
N ILE A 118 16.93 -1.00 8.48
CA ILE A 118 16.84 -2.18 9.35
C ILE A 118 18.22 -2.59 9.89
N PHE A 119 19.24 -2.57 9.03
CA PHE A 119 20.58 -3.00 9.39
C PHE A 119 21.36 -1.96 10.21
N ASN A 120 20.88 -0.71 10.24
CA ASN A 120 21.52 0.38 10.98
C ASN A 120 20.69 0.88 12.20
N ASP A 121 19.45 0.41 12.38
CA ASP A 121 18.61 0.77 13.54
C ASP A 121 19.09 0.00 14.79
N PRO A 122 19.68 0.67 15.80
CA PRO A 122 20.19 0.01 17.00
C PRO A 122 19.10 -0.62 17.86
N SER A 123 17.82 -0.30 17.61
CA SER A 123 16.69 -0.93 18.31
C SER A 123 16.35 -2.33 17.78
N ILE A 124 16.95 -2.76 16.66
CA ILE A 124 16.76 -4.09 16.08
C ILE A 124 17.96 -4.96 16.45
N ASP A 125 17.76 -5.94 17.34
CA ASP A 125 18.80 -6.91 17.66
C ASP A 125 18.88 -7.99 16.58
N LEU A 126 19.74 -7.76 15.58
CA LEU A 126 19.93 -8.70 14.47
C LEU A 126 20.51 -10.05 14.91
N THR A 127 21.15 -10.14 16.09
CA THR A 127 21.76 -11.39 16.56
C THR A 127 20.73 -12.39 17.08
N THR A 128 19.60 -11.89 17.61
CA THR A 128 18.44 -12.69 18.01
C THR A 128 17.31 -12.65 16.98
N SER A 129 17.60 -12.16 15.77
CA SER A 129 16.66 -12.06 14.68
C SER A 129 16.78 -13.23 13.70
N LEU A 130 15.63 -13.76 13.26
CA LEU A 130 15.55 -14.67 12.12
C LEU A 130 15.28 -13.86 10.85
N ILE A 131 16.29 -13.73 9.99
CA ILE A 131 16.18 -13.07 8.69
C ILE A 131 15.85 -14.10 7.61
N MET A 132 14.75 -13.86 6.89
CA MET A 132 14.28 -14.76 5.84
C MET A 132 14.00 -14.01 4.55
N LYS A 133 14.30 -14.65 3.42
CA LYS A 133 13.92 -14.18 2.08
C LYS A 133 13.36 -15.31 1.22
N ASP A 134 12.58 -14.96 0.21
CA ASP A 134 12.21 -15.87 -0.88
C ASP A 134 12.68 -15.32 -2.24
N ASN A 135 12.30 -16.01 -3.32
CA ASN A 135 12.68 -15.63 -4.68
C ASN A 135 11.82 -14.49 -5.27
N THR A 136 11.06 -13.76 -4.46
CA THR A 136 10.17 -12.68 -4.94
C THR A 136 10.80 -11.29 -4.88
N LEU A 137 11.96 -11.16 -4.24
CA LEU A 137 12.79 -9.96 -4.31
C LEU A 137 13.40 -9.83 -5.71
N ASN A 138 13.56 -8.59 -6.18
CA ASN A 138 14.37 -8.35 -7.36
C ASN A 138 15.87 -8.62 -7.03
N GLN A 139 16.67 -8.81 -8.07
CA GLN A 139 18.08 -9.17 -7.92
C GLN A 139 18.87 -8.10 -7.16
N GLU A 140 18.66 -6.81 -7.47
CA GLU A 140 19.37 -5.70 -6.84
C GLU A 140 19.13 -5.64 -5.32
N ASP A 141 17.88 -5.75 -4.89
CA ASP A 141 17.52 -5.77 -3.47
C ASP A 141 18.01 -7.05 -2.77
N SER A 142 18.01 -8.20 -3.46
CA SER A 142 18.56 -9.45 -2.90
C SER A 142 20.07 -9.36 -2.69
N GLU A 143 20.82 -8.85 -3.66
CA GLU A 143 22.27 -8.65 -3.56
C GLU A 143 22.62 -7.65 -2.47
N HIS A 144 21.84 -6.57 -2.36
CA HIS A 144 22.01 -5.58 -1.30
C HIS A 144 21.76 -6.18 0.09
N LEU A 145 20.67 -6.94 0.27
CA LEU A 145 20.36 -7.66 1.52
C LEU A 145 21.47 -8.64 1.91
N GLU A 146 21.96 -9.45 0.97
CA GLU A 146 23.03 -10.41 1.21
C GLU A 146 24.35 -9.74 1.59
N LYS A 147 24.66 -8.61 0.95
CA LYS A 147 25.84 -7.80 1.29
C LYS A 147 25.73 -7.24 2.72
N SER A 148 24.62 -6.59 3.07
CA SER A 148 24.41 -6.04 4.41
C SER A 148 24.47 -7.11 5.50
N ALA A 149 23.89 -8.29 5.25
CA ALA A 149 23.95 -9.41 6.19
C ALA A 149 25.38 -9.94 6.36
N LYS A 150 26.13 -10.10 5.27
CA LYS A 150 27.52 -10.57 5.31
C LYS A 150 28.43 -9.62 6.06
N GLU A 151 28.29 -8.31 5.86
CA GLU A 151 29.06 -7.28 6.56
C GLU A 151 28.88 -7.34 8.08
N GLN A 152 27.72 -7.82 8.55
CA GLN A 152 27.39 -7.97 9.97
C GLN A 152 27.46 -9.42 10.48
N ASN A 153 27.98 -10.35 9.66
CA ASN A 153 28.03 -11.80 9.97
C ASN A 153 26.67 -12.41 10.34
N ILE A 154 25.59 -11.94 9.72
CA ILE A 154 24.23 -12.46 9.91
C ILE A 154 23.89 -13.47 8.81
N ASN A 155 23.26 -14.58 9.20
CA ASN A 155 22.78 -15.58 8.25
C ASN A 155 21.37 -15.22 7.75
N ILE A 156 21.15 -15.41 6.44
CA ILE A 156 19.81 -15.30 5.83
C ILE A 156 19.30 -16.70 5.52
N THR A 157 18.08 -17.01 5.96
CA THR A 157 17.38 -18.23 5.56
C THR A 157 16.61 -18.00 4.26
N ILE A 158 16.92 -18.78 3.23
CA ILE A 158 16.16 -18.76 1.97
C ILE A 158 14.96 -19.69 2.11
N ILE A 159 13.75 -19.21 1.87
CA ILE A 159 12.51 -19.98 1.88
C ILE A 159 12.19 -20.46 0.46
N ASP A 160 11.94 -21.75 0.31
CA ASP A 160 11.54 -22.41 -0.92
C ASP A 160 10.46 -23.46 -0.68
N ASP A 161 10.01 -24.11 -1.75
CA ASP A 161 8.95 -25.14 -1.68
C ASP A 161 9.36 -26.36 -0.84
N LYS A 162 10.66 -26.59 -0.61
CA LYS A 162 11.16 -27.74 0.14
C LYS A 162 11.12 -27.48 1.65
N ASN A 163 11.43 -26.26 2.07
CA ASN A 163 11.57 -25.91 3.48
C ASN A 163 10.37 -25.15 4.08
N ILE A 164 9.42 -24.68 3.26
CA ILE A 164 8.24 -23.94 3.71
C ILE A 164 7.41 -24.67 4.78
N GLN A 165 7.38 -26.01 4.75
CA GLN A 165 6.67 -26.83 5.72
C GLN A 165 7.32 -26.84 7.11
N TYR A 166 8.60 -26.47 7.22
CA TYR A 166 9.38 -26.51 8.45
C TYR A 166 9.55 -25.13 9.12
N LEU A 167 8.95 -24.07 8.56
CA LEU A 167 9.14 -22.70 9.06
C LEU A 167 8.81 -22.54 10.54
N LYS A 168 7.81 -23.26 11.07
CA LYS A 168 7.46 -23.23 12.50
C LYS A 168 8.63 -23.60 13.42
N ASN A 169 9.52 -24.47 12.96
CA ASN A 169 10.67 -24.97 13.73
C ASN A 169 11.82 -23.96 13.75
N LEU A 170 11.82 -22.97 12.84
CA LEU A 170 12.84 -21.92 12.81
C LEU A 170 12.65 -20.90 13.93
N ILE A 171 11.41 -20.73 14.41
CA ILE A 171 11.13 -19.91 15.58
C ILE A 171 11.45 -20.74 16.83
N THR A 172 12.58 -20.41 17.47
CA THR A 172 13.04 -21.00 18.74
C THR A 172 12.93 -19.98 19.88
N PRO A 173 13.04 -20.38 21.16
CA PRO A 173 13.00 -19.45 22.29
C PRO A 173 14.03 -18.32 22.25
N LYS A 174 15.13 -18.50 21.49
CA LYS A 174 16.19 -17.49 21.36
C LYS A 174 15.87 -16.43 20.31
N ILE A 175 14.94 -16.71 19.41
CA ILE A 175 14.53 -15.77 18.39
C ILE A 175 13.55 -14.78 19.03
N THR A 176 13.84 -13.49 18.92
CA THR A 176 13.01 -12.40 19.46
C THR A 176 12.28 -11.66 18.34
N SER A 177 12.87 -11.63 17.14
CA SER A 177 12.29 -10.97 15.98
C SER A 177 12.43 -11.79 14.69
N VAL A 178 11.53 -11.55 13.75
CA VAL A 178 11.54 -12.15 12.41
C VAL A 178 11.47 -11.04 11.37
N LEU A 179 12.47 -11.01 10.48
CA LEU A 179 12.52 -10.10 9.33
C LEU A 179 12.16 -10.92 8.09
N LEU A 180 11.02 -10.62 7.48
CA LEU A 180 10.52 -11.33 6.32
C LEU A 180 10.60 -10.48 5.06
N PHE A 181 11.60 -10.75 4.23
CA PHE A 181 11.77 -10.14 2.93
C PHE A 181 11.10 -10.99 1.84
N SER A 182 9.77 -10.85 1.72
CA SER A 182 8.98 -11.42 0.63
C SER A 182 8.02 -10.37 0.10
N MET A 183 7.87 -10.27 -1.22
CA MET A 183 6.93 -9.34 -1.87
C MET A 183 5.53 -9.94 -2.00
N LYS A 184 5.40 -11.27 -2.08
CA LYS A 184 4.13 -11.94 -2.44
C LYS A 184 3.67 -13.01 -1.46
N ASN A 185 4.58 -13.67 -0.76
CA ASN A 185 4.27 -14.91 -0.04
C ASN A 185 4.15 -14.73 1.48
N ASN A 186 4.20 -13.49 1.99
CA ASN A 186 4.14 -13.20 3.43
C ASN A 186 2.98 -13.93 4.12
N ARG A 187 1.80 -13.96 3.50
CA ARG A 187 0.62 -14.64 4.08
C ARG A 187 0.87 -16.13 4.33
N VAL A 188 1.47 -16.81 3.36
CA VAL A 188 1.74 -18.26 3.45
C VAL A 188 2.79 -18.52 4.53
N PHE A 189 3.85 -17.72 4.55
CA PHE A 189 4.93 -17.86 5.52
C PHE A 189 4.47 -17.57 6.95
N LEU A 190 3.74 -16.47 7.16
CA LEU A 190 3.15 -16.14 8.46
C LEU A 190 2.21 -17.24 8.96
N LYS A 191 1.41 -17.86 8.08
CA LYS A 191 0.53 -18.98 8.47
C LYS A 191 1.33 -20.17 8.98
N LYS A 192 2.46 -20.47 8.34
CA LYS A 192 3.34 -21.57 8.75
C LYS A 192 4.10 -21.26 10.03
N LEU A 193 4.57 -20.03 10.18
CA LEU A 193 5.23 -19.56 11.41
C LEU A 193 4.26 -19.56 12.60
N ALA A 194 2.98 -19.25 12.37
CA ALA A 194 1.93 -19.26 13.40
C ALA A 194 1.67 -20.64 14.03
N GLU A 195 2.12 -21.73 13.40
CA GLU A 195 2.08 -23.07 13.99
C GLU A 195 3.10 -23.25 15.15
N SER A 196 4.02 -22.30 15.34
CA SER A 196 5.00 -22.32 16.44
C SER A 196 4.38 -21.83 17.75
N ALA A 197 4.71 -22.51 18.86
CA ALA A 197 4.30 -22.10 20.21
C ALA A 197 4.87 -20.72 20.62
N PHE A 198 5.92 -20.24 19.96
CA PHE A 198 6.58 -18.98 20.26
C PHE A 198 6.07 -17.79 19.42
N PHE A 199 5.24 -18.03 18.40
CA PHE A 199 4.86 -17.02 17.40
C PHE A 199 4.34 -15.70 18.01
N LYS A 200 3.50 -15.77 19.06
CA LYS A 200 2.93 -14.59 19.73
C LYS A 200 3.95 -13.73 20.48
N LYS A 201 5.16 -14.25 20.72
CA LYS A 201 6.25 -13.55 21.42
C LYS A 201 7.23 -12.88 20.46
N ILE A 202 7.09 -13.12 19.16
CA ILE A 202 8.01 -12.62 18.14
C ILE A 202 7.55 -11.26 17.63
N GLU A 203 8.49 -10.33 17.55
CA GLU A 203 8.30 -9.08 16.81
C GLU A 203 8.57 -9.29 15.32
N PHE A 204 7.70 -8.77 14.46
CA PHE A 204 7.83 -8.94 13.02
C PHE A 204 8.19 -7.65 12.30
N ILE A 205 9.09 -7.75 11.32
CA ILE A 205 9.37 -6.73 10.31
C ILE A 205 9.04 -7.35 8.96
N LEU A 206 8.06 -6.78 8.25
CA LEU A 206 7.46 -7.41 7.08
C LEU A 206 7.32 -6.42 5.92
N ILE A 207 7.33 -6.95 4.69
CA ILE A 207 6.94 -6.20 3.50
C ILE A 207 5.45 -6.43 3.18
N GLY A 208 4.74 -5.37 2.81
CA GLY A 208 3.34 -5.41 2.37
C GLY A 208 2.32 -5.17 3.49
N ASN A 209 1.04 -5.42 3.19
CA ASN A 209 -0.07 -5.12 4.10
C ASN A 209 -0.42 -6.34 4.99
N THR A 210 -0.61 -6.11 6.29
CA THR A 210 -1.01 -7.13 7.28
C THR A 210 -2.53 -7.19 7.52
N LYS A 211 -3.33 -6.27 6.95
CA LYS A 211 -4.79 -6.18 7.19
C LYS A 211 -5.60 -7.20 6.38
N LYS A 212 -5.71 -8.43 6.89
CA LYS A 212 -6.96 -9.16 7.25
C LYS A 212 -6.60 -10.53 7.80
N ASP A 213 -5.50 -11.14 7.33
CA ASP A 213 -5.15 -12.52 7.70
C ASP A 213 -4.41 -12.65 9.03
N PHE A 214 -3.77 -11.59 9.51
CA PHE A 214 -2.96 -11.62 10.73
C PHE A 214 -3.16 -10.38 11.62
N LYS A 215 -4.41 -10.15 12.05
CA LYS A 215 -4.70 -9.13 13.08
C LYS A 215 -3.85 -9.31 14.36
N GLU A 216 -3.35 -10.52 14.60
CA GLU A 216 -2.57 -10.91 15.78
C GLU A 216 -1.03 -10.88 15.58
N VAL A 217 -0.52 -10.44 14.43
CA VAL A 217 0.94 -10.31 14.27
C VAL A 217 1.43 -9.04 14.97
N ASN A 218 2.31 -9.25 15.95
CA ASN A 218 3.07 -8.22 16.64
C ASN A 218 4.15 -7.64 15.70
N ALA A 219 3.73 -6.87 14.69
CA ALA A 219 4.64 -6.21 13.78
C ALA A 219 5.19 -4.93 14.41
N LYS A 220 6.52 -4.78 14.43
CA LYS A 220 7.22 -3.55 14.83
C LYS A 220 7.30 -2.56 13.66
N TYR A 221 7.70 -3.06 12.49
CA TYR A 221 7.79 -2.28 11.27
C TYR A 221 7.05 -2.94 10.11
N ILE A 222 6.43 -2.12 9.27
CA ILE A 222 5.82 -2.52 8.01
C ILE A 222 6.46 -1.71 6.89
N ILE A 223 7.09 -2.39 5.93
CA ILE A 223 7.61 -1.82 4.69
C ILE A 223 6.47 -1.86 3.67
N SER A 224 5.86 -0.72 3.33
CA SER A 224 4.67 -0.70 2.48
C SER A 224 4.54 0.60 1.70
N ILE A 225 3.44 0.73 0.95
CA ILE A 225 3.04 1.96 0.26
C ILE A 225 1.69 2.39 0.85
N ASN A 226 1.60 3.63 1.35
CA ASN A 226 0.35 4.21 1.85
C ASN A 226 -0.26 5.22 0.84
N GLU A 227 -1.33 5.90 1.22
CA GLU A 227 -1.99 6.91 0.36
C GLU A 227 -1.06 8.07 -0.02
N LEU A 228 -0.29 8.60 0.93
CA LEU A 228 0.66 9.69 0.70
C LEU A 228 1.78 9.27 -0.26
N ASP A 229 2.30 8.05 -0.09
CA ASP A 229 3.27 7.48 -1.01
C ASP A 229 2.69 7.34 -2.43
N LEU A 230 1.43 6.90 -2.56
CA LEU A 230 0.76 6.79 -3.85
C LEU A 230 0.55 8.16 -4.51
N ILE A 231 0.27 9.20 -3.72
CA ILE A 231 0.22 10.59 -4.19
C ILE A 231 1.60 11.00 -4.71
N GLU A 232 2.66 10.80 -3.91
CA GLU A 232 4.04 11.12 -4.29
C GLU A 232 4.44 10.41 -5.58
N ILE A 233 4.20 9.10 -5.67
CA ILE A 233 4.44 8.30 -6.87
C ILE A 233 3.69 8.91 -8.05
N THR A 234 2.38 9.14 -7.92
CA THR A 234 1.55 9.63 -9.05
C THR A 234 1.97 11.03 -9.51
N GLN A 235 2.36 11.90 -8.59
CA GLN A 235 2.80 13.25 -8.94
C GLN A 235 4.17 13.24 -9.65
N ASN A 236 5.08 12.36 -9.24
CA ASN A 236 6.46 12.32 -9.72
C ASN A 236 6.70 11.32 -10.87
N ILE A 237 5.81 10.35 -11.09
CA ILE A 237 6.01 9.25 -12.03
C ILE A 237 6.29 9.72 -13.45
N ASN A 238 7.30 9.13 -14.07
CA ASN A 238 7.73 9.37 -15.42
C ASN A 238 8.34 8.07 -15.98
N LYS A 239 8.89 8.13 -17.19
CA LYS A 239 9.57 6.96 -17.78
C LYS A 239 10.81 6.61 -16.95
N ASN A 240 10.95 5.34 -16.57
CA ASN A 240 12.03 4.80 -15.73
C ASN A 240 12.00 5.27 -14.26
N PHE A 241 10.84 5.69 -13.76
CA PHE A 241 10.67 6.07 -12.36
C PHE A 241 10.97 4.90 -11.41
N GLN A 242 11.73 5.19 -10.36
CA GLN A 242 12.05 4.26 -9.29
C GLN A 242 11.52 4.81 -7.96
N TYR A 243 10.89 3.94 -7.17
CA TYR A 243 10.39 4.26 -5.84
C TYR A 243 11.09 3.38 -4.80
N GLU A 244 11.58 4.02 -3.73
CA GLU A 244 12.14 3.32 -2.58
C GLU A 244 11.08 3.19 -1.49
N PHE A 245 10.85 1.99 -1.00
CA PHE A 245 9.81 1.76 0.01
C PHE A 245 10.07 2.57 1.29
N ASN A 246 8.99 3.16 1.81
CA ASN A 246 8.97 3.73 3.14
C ASN A 246 8.73 2.64 4.20
N ILE A 247 9.17 2.95 5.42
CA ILE A 247 9.09 2.07 6.58
C ILE A 247 8.20 2.75 7.59
N TYR A 248 7.17 2.05 8.05
CA TYR A 248 6.23 2.57 9.01
C TYR A 248 6.38 1.82 10.32
N ASN A 249 6.60 2.57 11.40
CA ASN A 249 6.49 2.04 12.75
C ASN A 249 5.01 1.76 13.03
N LYS A 250 4.71 0.51 13.38
CA LYS A 250 3.37 0.15 13.84
C LYS A 250 3.36 0.44 15.33
N THR A 251 2.94 1.65 15.68
CA THR A 251 2.64 1.99 17.08
C THR A 251 1.56 1.02 17.56
N THR A 252 1.93 0.16 18.51
CA THR A 252 1.03 -0.74 19.23
C THR A 252 0.19 0.03 20.23
#